data_AF-A0A7C2DDA9-F1
#
_entry.id   AF-A0A7C2DDA9-F1
#
_cell.length_a   1.000
_cell.length_b   1.000
_cell.length_c   1.000
_cell.angle_alpha   90.00
_cell.angle_beta   90.00
_cell.angle_gamma   90.00
#
_symmetry.space_group_name_H-M   'P 1'
#
loop_
_entity.id
_entity.type
_entity.pdbx_description
1 polymer ?
#
loop_
_entity_poly.entity_id
_entity_poly.type
_entity_poly.pdbx_seq_one_letter_code
_entity_poly.pdbx_strand_id
1 'polypeptide(L)'
;DAAHRALAAQFAARTVEKVYLALVEGRVAQEAGVIDRPIERDPARRTRMTARTGRGRAAHTEFRVLERFERFTLLEVRIRTGRTHQIRVHLASMGHPVAGDTLYGAAARPAGLGPPGRPWLHAWRIGFTSPATGERVVVEAPVPEELERWKRLLASAHNGGRK
;
A
#
# COMPACT_ATOMS: atom_id res chain seq x y z
N ASP A 1 -1.59 3.33 30.19
CA ASP A 1 -3.00 3.13 29.82
C ASP A 1 -3.25 1.66 29.43
N ALA A 2 -4.34 1.05 29.93
CA ALA A 2 -4.73 -0.33 29.67
C ALA A 2 -5.21 -0.56 28.22
N ALA A 3 -5.93 0.39 27.63
CA ALA A 3 -6.38 0.29 26.24
C ALA A 3 -5.19 0.23 25.27
N HIS A 4 -4.19 1.08 25.49
CA HIS A 4 -2.94 1.08 24.73
C HIS A 4 -2.22 -0.28 24.78
N ARG A 5 -2.08 -0.88 25.97
CA ARG A 5 -1.42 -2.20 26.13
C ARG A 5 -2.19 -3.32 25.43
N ALA A 6 -3.52 -3.33 25.55
CA ALA A 6 -4.36 -4.35 24.93
C ALA A 6 -4.28 -4.28 23.39
N LEU A 7 -4.34 -3.08 22.80
CA LEU A 7 -4.16 -2.89 21.37
C LEU A 7 -2.75 -3.28 20.93
N ALA A 8 -1.71 -2.84 21.66
CA ALA A 8 -0.33 -3.21 21.36
C ALA A 8 -0.12 -4.74 21.34
N ALA A 9 -0.76 -5.47 22.27
CA ALA A 9 -0.74 -6.93 22.29
C ALA A 9 -1.41 -7.53 21.03
N GLN A 10 -2.55 -6.99 20.58
CA GLN A 10 -3.18 -7.43 19.33
C GLN A 10 -2.31 -7.18 18.10
N PHE A 11 -1.64 -6.02 18.02
CA PHE A 11 -0.68 -5.73 16.95
C PHE A 11 0.50 -6.70 16.97
N ALA A 12 1.03 -7.02 18.16
CA ALA A 12 2.13 -7.99 18.34
C ALA A 12 1.71 -9.42 17.94
N ALA A 13 0.49 -9.82 18.32
CA ALA A 13 -0.14 -11.09 17.98
C ALA A 13 -0.61 -11.15 16.51
N ARG A 14 -0.57 -10.04 15.77
CA ARG A 14 -1.00 -9.92 14.36
C ARG A 14 -2.47 -10.25 14.13
N THR A 15 -3.33 -10.02 15.13
CA THR A 15 -4.78 -10.21 15.05
C THR A 15 -5.52 -8.98 14.50
N VAL A 16 -4.81 -7.85 14.41
CA VAL A 16 -5.32 -6.62 13.78
C VAL A 16 -5.29 -6.77 12.27
N GLU A 17 -6.46 -6.64 11.64
CA GLU A 17 -6.61 -6.54 10.20
C GLU A 17 -6.25 -5.12 9.76
N LYS A 18 -5.39 -5.02 8.74
CA LYS A 18 -5.01 -3.73 8.14
C LYS A 18 -5.12 -3.85 6.63
N VAL A 19 -6.01 -3.06 6.04
CA VAL A 19 -6.26 -3.01 4.61
C VAL A 19 -5.97 -1.62 4.09
N TYR A 20 -5.25 -1.57 2.98
CA TYR A 20 -4.82 -0.36 2.32
C TYR A 20 -5.31 -0.37 0.88
N LEU A 21 -5.50 0.82 0.32
CA LEU A 21 -5.61 1.01 -1.11
C LEU A 21 -4.29 1.58 -1.62
N ALA A 22 -3.75 1.00 -2.68
CA ALA A 22 -2.49 1.43 -3.29
C ALA A 22 -2.64 1.51 -4.81
N LEU A 23 -2.35 2.67 -5.38
CA LEU A 23 -2.29 2.84 -6.82
C LEU A 23 -0.82 2.73 -7.25
N VAL A 24 -0.52 1.70 -8.03
CA VAL A 24 0.86 1.38 -8.45
C VAL A 24 1.09 1.69 -9.91
N GLU A 25 2.33 2.00 -10.26
CA GLU A 25 2.77 2.17 -11.65
C GLU A 25 2.81 0.84 -12.39
N GLY A 26 2.46 0.88 -13.67
CA GLY A 26 2.38 -0.29 -14.54
C GLY A 26 1.07 -1.07 -14.41
N ARG A 27 0.96 -2.09 -15.25
CA ARG A 27 -0.19 -2.99 -15.31
C ARG A 27 0.17 -4.30 -14.59
N VAL A 28 -0.38 -4.51 -13.41
CA VAL A 28 -0.16 -5.77 -12.66
C VAL A 28 -0.90 -6.88 -13.38
N ALA A 29 -0.16 -7.89 -13.85
CA ALA A 29 -0.72 -8.97 -14.65
C ALA A 29 -1.62 -9.90 -13.81
N GLN A 30 -1.19 -10.21 -12.58
CA GLN A 30 -1.92 -11.11 -11.68
C GLN A 30 -3.16 -10.43 -11.07
N GLU A 31 -4.25 -11.17 -10.89
CA GLU A 31 -5.44 -10.67 -10.19
C GLU A 31 -5.22 -10.53 -8.68
N ALA A 32 -4.34 -11.34 -8.11
CA ALA A 32 -3.95 -11.32 -6.72
C ALA A 32 -2.56 -11.93 -6.53
N GLY A 33 -1.93 -11.67 -5.39
CA GLY A 33 -0.63 -12.23 -5.09
C GLY A 33 -0.21 -12.05 -3.64
N VAL A 34 0.85 -12.76 -3.27
CA VAL A 34 1.48 -12.70 -1.94
C VAL A 34 2.95 -12.34 -2.11
N ILE A 35 3.42 -11.44 -1.26
CA ILE A 35 4.81 -11.01 -1.17
C ILE A 35 5.26 -11.32 0.25
N ASP A 36 5.91 -12.48 0.40
CA ASP A 36 6.53 -12.93 1.64
C ASP A 36 8.05 -12.84 1.51
N ARG A 37 8.56 -11.62 1.70
CA ARG A 37 9.99 -11.31 1.63
C ARG A 37 10.37 -10.51 2.87
N PRO A 38 11.46 -10.85 3.56
CA PRO A 38 11.86 -10.09 4.74
C PRO A 38 12.34 -8.69 4.32
N ILE A 39 12.19 -7.75 5.24
CA ILE A 39 12.57 -6.35 5.06
C ILE A 39 13.67 -5.99 6.06
N GLU A 40 14.71 -5.34 5.55
CA GLU A 40 15.72 -4.66 6.34
C GLU A 40 15.98 -3.24 5.83
N ARG A 41 16.81 -2.50 6.57
CA ARG A 41 17.24 -1.17 6.15
C ARG A 41 18.19 -1.32 4.97
N ASP A 42 18.02 -0.49 3.94
CA ASP A 42 18.90 -0.56 2.76
C ASP A 42 20.32 -0.15 3.17
N PRO A 43 21.33 -1.03 2.98
CA PRO A 43 22.71 -0.75 3.42
C PRO A 43 23.36 0.37 2.62
N ALA A 44 22.98 0.54 1.35
CA ALA A 44 23.51 1.58 0.46
C ALA A 44 22.77 2.92 0.62
N ARG A 45 21.47 2.89 0.96
CA ARG A 45 20.65 4.10 1.15
C ARG A 45 19.85 4.01 2.44
N ARG A 46 20.45 4.38 3.57
CA ARG A 46 19.85 4.19 4.90
C ARG A 46 18.51 4.90 5.15
N THR A 47 18.08 5.84 4.32
CA THR A 47 16.71 6.40 4.37
C THR A 47 15.64 5.46 3.80
N ARG A 48 16.06 4.35 3.16
CA ARG A 48 15.20 3.35 2.53
C ARG A 48 15.21 2.03 3.29
N MET A 49 14.21 1.24 2.98
CA MET A 49 14.14 -0.19 3.30
C MET A 49 14.38 -1.00 2.02
N THR A 50 14.80 -2.24 2.15
CA THR A 50 14.98 -3.17 1.04
C THR A 50 14.37 -4.53 1.37
N ALA A 51 13.77 -5.16 0.35
CA ALA A 51 13.30 -6.54 0.39
C ALA A 51 14.11 -7.44 -0.57
N ARG A 52 15.21 -6.92 -1.13
CA ARG A 52 16.00 -7.58 -2.19
C ARG A 52 17.08 -8.52 -1.65
N THR A 53 17.47 -8.38 -0.39
CA THR A 53 18.61 -9.11 0.21
C THR A 53 18.23 -10.49 0.73
N GLY A 54 16.93 -10.76 0.90
CA GLY A 54 16.44 -11.97 1.57
C GLY A 54 16.73 -12.00 3.08
N ARG A 55 17.19 -10.88 3.67
CA ARG A 55 17.49 -10.75 5.11
C ARG A 55 16.54 -9.77 5.77
N GLY A 56 16.61 -9.71 7.10
CA GLY A 56 15.84 -8.77 7.91
C GLY A 56 14.64 -9.40 8.61
N ARG A 57 13.64 -8.56 8.91
CA ARG A 57 12.46 -8.99 9.65
C ARG A 57 11.41 -9.52 8.68
N ALA A 58 10.84 -10.67 8.98
CA ALA A 58 9.74 -11.25 8.21
C ALA A 58 8.62 -10.21 7.96
N ALA A 59 8.17 -10.17 6.71
CA ALA A 59 7.13 -9.27 6.25
C ALA A 59 6.22 -9.96 5.25
N HIS A 60 4.92 -9.85 5.48
CA HIS A 60 3.90 -10.52 4.67
C HIS A 60 2.86 -9.51 4.19
N THR A 61 2.74 -9.42 2.87
CA THR A 61 1.81 -8.52 2.18
C THR A 61 1.03 -9.33 1.15
N GLU A 62 -0.29 -9.24 1.18
CA GLU A 62 -1.20 -9.80 0.19
C GLU A 62 -1.80 -8.65 -0.61
N PHE A 63 -2.04 -8.85 -1.90
CA PHE A 63 -2.73 -7.85 -2.71
C PHE A 63 -3.76 -8.49 -3.63
N ARG A 64 -4.75 -7.70 -4.02
CA ARG A 64 -5.75 -8.02 -5.04
C ARG A 64 -5.95 -6.80 -5.92
N VAL A 65 -6.01 -7.02 -7.24
CA VAL A 65 -6.34 -5.97 -8.20
C VAL A 65 -7.81 -5.59 -8.05
N LEU A 66 -8.06 -4.28 -7.94
CA LEU A 66 -9.40 -3.70 -7.96
C LEU A 66 -9.73 -3.12 -9.33
N GLU A 67 -8.78 -2.44 -9.95
CA GLU A 67 -8.99 -1.70 -11.19
C GLU A 67 -7.67 -1.55 -11.94
N ARG A 68 -7.70 -1.61 -13.27
CA ARG A 68 -6.51 -1.38 -14.12
C ARG A 68 -6.76 -0.21 -15.05
N PHE A 69 -5.80 0.72 -15.06
CA PHE A 69 -5.71 1.82 -15.99
C PHE A 69 -4.64 1.50 -17.05
N GLU A 70 -4.42 2.41 -18.01
CA GLU A 70 -3.40 2.20 -19.06
C GLU A 70 -2.00 1.93 -18.46
N ARG A 71 -1.57 2.79 -17.52
CA ARG A 71 -0.22 2.76 -16.93
C ARG A 71 -0.22 2.61 -15.41
N PHE A 72 -1.37 2.27 -14.82
CA PHE A 72 -1.52 2.13 -13.37
C PHE A 72 -2.45 0.99 -13.01
N THR A 73 -2.33 0.49 -11.79
CA THR A 73 -3.24 -0.51 -11.23
C THR A 73 -3.61 -0.14 -9.81
N LEU A 74 -4.91 -0.12 -9.50
CA LEU A 74 -5.40 0.05 -8.13
C LEU A 74 -5.46 -1.32 -7.45
N LEU A 75 -4.84 -1.41 -6.28
CA LEU A 75 -4.74 -2.60 -5.47
C LEU A 75 -5.42 -2.40 -4.12
N GLU A 76 -6.14 -3.42 -3.67
CA GLU A 76 -6.39 -3.65 -2.25
C GLU A 76 -5.18 -4.42 -1.70
N VAL A 77 -4.59 -3.93 -0.60
CA VAL A 77 -3.38 -4.50 0.00
C VAL A 77 -3.64 -4.81 1.46
N ARG A 78 -3.42 -6.06 1.86
CA ARG A 78 -3.55 -6.52 3.26
C ARG A 78 -2.17 -6.85 3.81
N ILE A 79 -1.85 -6.38 5.01
CA ILE A 79 -0.57 -6.69 5.66
C ILE A 79 -0.80 -7.42 6.98
N ARG A 80 -0.12 -8.56 7.16
CA ARG A 80 -0.11 -9.26 8.46
C ARG A 80 0.90 -8.63 9.41
N THR A 81 2.05 -8.23 8.87
CA THR A 81 3.10 -7.49 9.59
C THR A 81 2.95 -5.98 9.41
N GLY A 82 3.82 -5.18 10.03
CA GLY A 82 3.82 -3.71 9.93
C GLY A 82 5.23 -3.15 9.93
N ARG A 83 6.07 -3.60 9.00
CA ARG A 83 7.45 -3.10 8.89
C ARG A 83 7.46 -1.70 8.26
N THR A 84 8.46 -0.90 8.61
CA THR A 84 8.65 0.42 8.03
C THR A 84 8.62 0.33 6.51
N HIS A 85 7.79 1.16 5.87
CA HIS A 85 7.61 1.20 4.42
C HIS A 85 7.23 -0.14 3.75
N GLN A 86 6.67 -1.11 4.49
CA GLN A 86 6.46 -2.47 3.99
C GLN A 86 5.76 -2.55 2.64
N ILE A 87 4.60 -1.90 2.50
CA ILE A 87 3.83 -1.92 1.25
C ILE A 87 4.64 -1.29 0.11
N ARG A 88 5.25 -0.12 0.37
CA ARG A 88 6.03 0.65 -0.59
C ARG A 88 7.21 -0.16 -1.15
N VAL A 89 8.00 -0.78 -0.28
CA VAL A 89 9.17 -1.58 -0.70
C VAL A 89 8.76 -2.91 -1.35
N HIS A 90 7.72 -3.57 -0.85
CA HIS A 90 7.23 -4.82 -1.44
C HIS A 90 6.72 -4.59 -2.86
N LEU A 91 5.82 -3.63 -3.08
CA LEU A 91 5.24 -3.34 -4.39
C LEU A 91 6.32 -2.88 -5.40
N ALA A 92 7.25 -2.02 -4.95
CA ALA A 92 8.41 -1.64 -5.76
C ALA A 92 9.32 -2.84 -6.10
N SER A 93 9.49 -3.80 -5.19
CA SER A 93 10.29 -5.01 -5.45
C SER A 93 9.68 -5.95 -6.51
N MET A 94 8.39 -5.77 -6.84
CA MET A 94 7.72 -6.47 -7.95
C MET A 94 7.76 -5.68 -9.27
N GLY A 95 8.42 -4.51 -9.30
CA GLY A 95 8.43 -3.61 -10.44
C GLY A 95 7.23 -2.65 -10.51
N HIS A 96 6.39 -2.61 -9.48
CA HIS A 96 5.17 -1.79 -9.43
C HIS A 96 5.22 -0.81 -8.24
N PRO A 97 6.08 0.22 -8.28
CA PRO A 97 6.16 1.21 -7.20
C PRO A 97 4.84 1.96 -7.04
N VAL A 98 4.56 2.41 -5.81
CA VAL A 98 3.38 3.22 -5.51
C VAL A 98 3.47 4.57 -6.21
N ALA A 99 2.42 5.02 -6.89
CA ALA A 99 2.40 6.31 -7.60
C ALA A 99 2.76 7.46 -6.65
N GLY A 100 3.65 8.37 -7.10
CA GLY A 100 4.18 9.47 -6.28
C GLY A 100 5.26 9.10 -5.27
N ASP A 101 5.61 7.82 -5.14
CA ASP A 101 6.65 7.36 -4.24
C ASP A 101 8.06 7.42 -4.86
N THR A 102 8.62 8.63 -4.93
CA THR A 102 9.96 8.86 -5.50
C THR A 102 11.07 8.12 -4.74
N LEU A 103 10.90 7.90 -3.44
CA LEU A 103 11.86 7.15 -2.61
C LEU A 103 12.00 5.70 -3.08
N TYR A 104 10.94 5.11 -3.64
CA TYR A 104 10.94 3.74 -4.14
C TYR A 104 10.90 3.61 -5.66
N GLY A 105 11.15 4.72 -6.37
CA GLY A 105 11.39 4.71 -7.81
C GLY A 105 10.17 4.97 -8.68
N ALA A 106 9.06 5.46 -8.10
CA ALA A 106 7.92 5.93 -8.87
C ALA A 106 8.32 7.13 -9.73
N ALA A 107 8.14 7.01 -11.05
CA ALA A 107 8.59 7.99 -12.02
C ALA A 107 7.54 8.30 -13.09
N ALA A 108 6.41 7.58 -13.12
CA ALA A 108 5.37 7.81 -14.10
C ALA A 108 4.81 9.23 -13.99
N ARG A 109 4.58 9.82 -15.17
CA ARG A 109 3.99 11.14 -15.37
C ARG A 109 2.87 10.99 -16.39
N PRO A 110 1.62 10.76 -15.94
CA PRO A 110 0.48 10.72 -16.87
C PRO A 110 0.37 12.05 -17.61
N ALA A 111 0.03 12.00 -18.91
CA ALA A 111 -0.11 13.21 -19.71
C ALA A 111 -1.15 14.17 -19.08
N GLY A 112 -0.80 15.45 -18.97
CA GLY A 112 -1.67 16.45 -18.35
C GLY A 112 -1.83 16.32 -16.83
N LEU A 113 -1.08 15.43 -16.16
CA LEU A 113 -1.18 15.21 -14.73
C LEU A 113 0.20 15.23 -14.06
N GLY A 114 0.38 16.12 -13.08
CA GLY A 114 1.54 16.07 -12.18
C GLY A 114 1.53 14.82 -11.30
N PRO A 115 2.67 14.48 -10.64
CA PRO A 115 2.67 13.43 -9.62
C PRO A 115 1.70 13.77 -8.49
N PRO A 116 1.14 12.77 -7.79
CA PRO A 116 0.45 13.06 -6.54
C PRO A 116 1.45 13.62 -5.54
N GLY A 117 1.04 14.59 -4.72
CA GLY A 117 1.92 15.26 -3.74
C GLY A 117 2.41 14.36 -2.59
N ARG A 118 1.94 13.11 -2.56
CA ARG A 118 2.31 12.06 -1.61
C ARG A 118 2.21 10.68 -2.31
N PRO A 119 2.76 9.61 -1.74
CA PRO A 119 2.47 8.26 -2.21
C PRO A 119 0.95 8.01 -2.23
N TRP A 120 0.44 7.48 -3.34
CA TRP A 120 -0.94 7.00 -3.45
C TRP A 120 -1.04 5.67 -2.69
N LEU A 121 -1.05 5.79 -1.37
CA LEU A 121 -1.21 4.72 -0.39
C LEU A 121 -2.12 5.24 0.72
N HIS A 122 -3.25 4.58 0.92
CA HIS A 122 -4.28 4.99 1.88
C HIS A 122 -4.59 3.85 2.83
N ALA A 123 -4.53 4.10 4.14
CA ALA A 123 -4.98 3.15 5.15
C ALA A 123 -6.51 3.19 5.17
N TRP A 124 -7.13 2.26 4.44
CA TRP A 124 -8.55 2.30 4.15
C TRP A 124 -9.40 1.66 5.25
N ARG A 125 -8.98 0.51 5.77
CA ARG A 125 -9.74 -0.23 6.78
C ARG A 125 -8.84 -0.82 7.84
N ILE A 126 -9.29 -0.72 9.10
CA ILE A 126 -8.68 -1.41 10.24
C ILE A 126 -9.74 -2.21 10.98
N GLY A 127 -9.39 -3.43 11.37
CA GLY A 127 -10.25 -4.30 12.17
C GLY A 127 -9.51 -4.82 13.39
N PHE A 128 -10.09 -4.68 14.58
CA PHE A 128 -9.48 -5.09 15.85
C PHE A 128 -10.56 -5.45 16.88
N THR A 129 -10.16 -6.07 17.98
CA THR A 129 -11.06 -6.36 19.10
C THR A 129 -11.04 -5.19 20.07
N SER A 130 -12.20 -4.62 20.38
CA SER A 130 -12.33 -3.51 21.33
C SER A 130 -11.78 -3.90 22.71
N PRO A 131 -10.79 -3.17 23.26
CA PRO A 131 -10.30 -3.44 24.62
C PRO A 131 -11.36 -3.22 25.70
N ALA A 132 -12.40 -2.43 25.42
CA ALA A 132 -13.45 -2.09 26.37
C ALA A 132 -14.60 -3.11 26.36
N THR A 133 -14.97 -3.63 25.19
CA THR A 133 -16.17 -4.47 25.01
C THR A 133 -15.86 -5.92 24.62
N GLY A 134 -14.65 -6.21 24.13
CA GLY A 134 -14.31 -7.53 23.59
C GLY A 134 -14.92 -7.83 22.22
N GLU A 135 -15.71 -6.93 21.66
CA GLU A 135 -16.37 -7.09 20.36
C GLU A 135 -15.43 -6.74 19.20
N ARG A 136 -15.72 -7.30 18.02
CA ARG A 136 -15.00 -6.95 16.79
C ARG A 136 -15.44 -5.57 16.31
N VAL A 137 -14.48 -4.66 16.19
CA VAL A 137 -14.67 -3.33 15.62
C VAL A 137 -13.98 -3.27 14.27
N VAL A 138 -14.66 -2.71 13.28
CA VAL A 138 -14.11 -2.40 11.95
C VAL A 138 -14.38 -0.94 11.66
N VAL A 139 -13.34 -0.20 11.30
CA VAL A 139 -13.42 1.21 10.95
C VAL A 139 -12.84 1.40 9.55
N GLU A 140 -13.56 2.17 8.73
CA GLU A 140 -13.14 2.57 7.40
C GLU A 140 -12.89 4.07 7.35
N ALA A 141 -11.82 4.47 6.67
CA ALA A 141 -11.50 5.87 6.41
C ALA A 141 -11.75 6.16 4.92
N PRO A 142 -12.61 7.14 4.57
CA PRO A 142 -12.83 7.51 3.18
C PRO A 142 -11.51 7.92 2.53
N VAL A 143 -11.37 7.62 1.24
CA VAL A 143 -10.18 8.04 0.47
C VAL A 143 -10.17 9.57 0.41
N PRO A 144 -9.03 10.22 0.72
CA PRO A 144 -8.95 11.68 0.65
C PRO A 144 -9.23 12.20 -0.76
N GLU A 145 -9.96 13.31 -0.86
CA GLU A 145 -10.39 13.91 -2.13
C GLU A 145 -9.21 14.17 -3.08
N GLU A 146 -8.01 14.47 -2.56
CA GLU A 146 -6.81 14.63 -3.37
C GLU A 146 -6.43 13.37 -4.17
N LEU A 147 -6.56 12.19 -3.55
CA LEU A 147 -6.22 10.91 -4.15
C LEU A 147 -7.34 10.43 -5.08
N GLU A 148 -8.60 10.65 -4.70
CA GLU A 148 -9.75 10.38 -5.56
C GLU A 148 -9.73 11.25 -6.82
N ARG A 149 -9.47 12.56 -6.69
CA ARG A 149 -9.32 13.46 -7.83
C ARG A 149 -8.22 12.97 -8.77
N TRP A 150 -7.07 12.59 -8.23
CA TRP A 150 -5.96 12.08 -9.04
C TRP A 150 -6.33 10.77 -9.77
N LYS A 151 -7.00 9.84 -9.09
CA LYS A 151 -7.52 8.60 -9.67
C LYS A 151 -8.51 8.86 -10.80
N ARG A 152 -9.48 9.77 -10.59
CA ARG A 152 -10.47 10.14 -11.63
C ARG A 152 -9.81 10.71 -12.89
N LEU A 153 -8.77 11.53 -12.74
CA LEU A 153 -8.04 12.11 -13.87
C LEU A 153 -7.30 11.05 -14.71
N LEU A 154 -6.85 9.95 -14.11
CA LEU A 154 -6.32 8.80 -14.86
C LEU A 154 -7.40 8.11 -15.69
N ALA A 155 -8.60 7.93 -15.13
CA ALA A 155 -9.71 7.29 -15.82
C ALA A 155 -10.18 8.10 -17.03
N SER A 156 -10.22 9.44 -16.91
CA SER A 156 -10.58 10.32 -18.03
C SER A 156 -9.53 10.34 -19.14
N ALA A 157 -8.24 10.28 -18.80
CA ALA A 157 -7.17 10.23 -19.80
C ALA A 157 -7.23 8.93 -20.63
N HIS A 158 -7.67 7.82 -20.04
CA HIS A 158 -7.83 6.54 -20.73
C HIS A 158 -8.93 6.55 -21.81
N ASN A 159 -9.96 7.37 -21.66
CA ASN A 159 -11.08 7.43 -22.60
C ASN A 159 -10.86 8.39 -23.78
N GLY A 160 -9.89 9.31 -23.69
CA GLY A 160 -9.60 10.30 -24.73
C GLY A 160 -8.69 9.82 -25.87
N GLY A 161 -8.04 8.66 -25.71
CA GLY A 161 -7.09 8.10 -26.67
C GLY A 161 -7.67 7.09 -27.68
N ARG A 162 -8.99 6.85 -27.65
CA ARG A 162 -9.70 6.07 -28.68
C ARG A 162 -10.38 7.03 -29.65
N LYS A 163 -9.62 7.66 -30.53
CA LYS A 163 -10.10 8.23 -31.79
C LYS A 163 -9.07 7.93 -32.87
#